data_AF-A0AA46V053-F1
#
_entry.id   AF-A0AA46V053-F1
#
_cell.length_a   1.000
_cell.length_b   1.000
_cell.length_c   1.000
_cell.angle_alpha   90.00
_cell.angle_beta   90.00
_cell.angle_gamma   90.00
#
_symmetry.space_group_name_H-M   'P 1'
#
loop_
_entity.id
_entity.type
_entity.pdbx_description
1 polymer ?
#
loop_
_entity_poly.entity_id
_entity_poly.type
_entity_poly.pdbx_seq_one_letter_code
_entity_poly.pdbx_strand_id
1 'polypeptide(L)' 'MGEGGTALPWHVIRQEANGNRYRVAACATRAEAQKVVESLGSRDQQHYWVERQPA' A
#
# COMPACT_ATOMS: atom_id res chain seq x y z
N MET A 1 -22.25 10.41 -14.43
CA MET A 1 -21.19 11.40 -14.13
C MET A 1 -19.90 10.61 -13.97
N GLY A 2 -18.90 10.92 -14.80
CA GLY A 2 -17.74 10.06 -15.00
C GLY A 2 -16.78 10.08 -13.82
N GLU A 3 -16.73 8.98 -13.08
CA GLU A 3 -15.61 8.68 -12.20
C GLU A 3 -14.51 8.08 -13.06
N GLY A 4 -13.87 8.92 -13.88
CA GLY A 4 -12.52 8.70 -14.38
C GLY A 4 -11.49 8.81 -13.24
N GLY A 5 -11.83 8.36 -12.04
CA GLY A 5 -10.91 8.20 -10.94
C GLY A 5 -10.30 6.82 -11.11
N THR A 6 -9.07 6.76 -11.65
CA THR A 6 -8.28 5.53 -11.73
C THR A 6 -8.48 4.73 -10.45
N ALA A 7 -9.19 3.61 -10.52
CA ALA A 7 -9.30 2.71 -9.38
C ALA A 7 -7.86 2.47 -8.92
N LEU A 8 -7.58 2.72 -7.63
CA LEU A 8 -6.28 2.48 -7.04
C LEU A 8 -6.38 1.16 -6.26
N PRO A 9 -6.50 0.00 -6.92
CA PRO A 9 -6.78 -1.24 -6.23
C PRO A 9 -5.59 -1.69 -5.38
N TRP A 10 -4.39 -1.11 -5.53
CA TRP A 10 -3.20 -1.53 -4.79
C TRP A 10 -2.94 -0.60 -3.61
N HIS A 11 -3.08 -1.11 -2.39
CA HIS A 11 -2.83 -0.37 -1.17
C HIS A 11 -1.57 -0.90 -0.49
N VAL A 12 -0.74 -0.01 0.03
CA VAL A 12 0.39 -0.37 0.89
C VAL A 12 -0.07 -0.25 2.33
N ILE A 13 -0.05 -1.36 3.05
CA ILE A 13 -0.45 -1.44 4.45
C ILE A 13 0.80 -1.64 5.30
N ARG A 14 0.90 -0.89 6.39
CA ARG A 14 1.89 -1.12 7.45
C ARG A 14 1.19 -1.69 8.66
N GLN A 15 1.76 -2.74 9.24
CA GLN A 15 1.42 -3.19 10.59
C GLN A 15 2.48 -2.73 11.58
N GLU A 16 2.06 -2.32 12.75
CA GLU A 16 2.97 -2.02 13.84
C GLU A 16 2.91 -3.15 14.87
N ALA A 17 3.96 -3.25 15.71
CA ALA A 17 4.02 -4.27 16.77
C ALA A 17 2.88 -4.12 17.81
N ASN A 18 2.23 -2.95 17.84
CA ASN A 18 1.03 -2.68 18.64
C ASN A 18 -0.25 -3.31 18.05
N GLY A 19 -0.19 -3.95 16.87
CA GLY A 19 -1.34 -4.52 16.17
C GLY A 19 -2.12 -3.53 15.29
N ASN A 20 -1.76 -2.24 15.31
CA ASN A 20 -2.37 -1.23 14.46
C ASN A 20 -1.95 -1.43 13.01
N ARG A 21 -2.93 -1.34 12.11
CA ARG A 21 -2.74 -1.42 10.67
C ARG A 21 -3.24 -0.14 10.03
N TYR A 22 -2.41 0.48 9.21
CA TYR A 22 -2.80 1.66 8.47
C TYR A 22 -2.33 1.60 7.02
N ARG A 23 -3.12 2.24 6.17
CA ARG A 23 -2.78 2.46 4.77
C ARG A 23 -1.76 3.59 4.69
N VAL A 24 -0.60 3.27 4.13
CA VAL A 24 0.48 4.23 3.88
C VAL A 24 0.32 4.89 2.51
N ALA A 25 -0.07 4.12 1.49
CA ALA A 25 -0.26 4.62 0.12
C ALA A 25 -1.34 3.81 -0.62
N ALA A 26 -1.96 4.42 -1.64
CA ALA A 26 -2.67 3.65 -2.67
C ALA A 26 -2.12 3.99 -4.05
N CYS A 27 -2.12 3.01 -4.93
CA CYS A 27 -1.63 3.14 -6.27
C CYS A 27 -2.45 2.33 -7.28
N ALA A 28 -2.33 2.74 -8.54
CA ALA A 28 -3.01 2.11 -9.67
C ALA A 28 -2.36 0.77 -10.04
N THR A 29 -1.06 0.59 -9.75
CA THR A 29 -0.31 -0.61 -10.12
C THR A 29 0.44 -1.23 -8.93
N ARG A 30 0.66 -2.54 -9.00
CA ARG A 30 1.44 -3.29 -8.01
C ARG A 30 2.89 -2.82 -7.93
N ALA A 31 3.50 -2.49 -9.06
CA ALA A 31 4.92 -2.12 -9.13
C ALA A 31 5.20 -0.85 -8.31
N GLU A 32 4.34 0.15 -8.43
CA GLU A 32 4.42 1.37 -7.63
C GLU A 32 4.26 1.07 -6.13
N ALA A 33 3.28 0.24 -5.77
CA ALA A 33 3.08 -0.17 -4.38
C ALA A 33 4.29 -0.96 -3.83
N GLN A 34 4.92 -1.84 -4.62
CA GLN A 34 6.14 -2.54 -4.22
C GLN A 34 7.33 -1.61 -4.04
N LYS A 35 7.49 -0.62 -4.91
CA LYS A 35 8.57 0.37 -4.80
C LYS A 35 8.44 1.20 -3.51
N VAL A 36 7.22 1.52 -3.10
CA VAL A 36 6.93 2.16 -1.81
C VAL A 36 7.33 1.24 -0.66
N VAL A 37 6.95 -0.04 -0.69
CA VAL A 37 7.35 -1.04 0.33
C VAL A 37 8.87 -1.16 0.40
N GLU A 38 9.56 -1.25 -0.73
CA GLU A 38 11.04 -1.37 -0.80
C GLU A 38 11.74 -0.12 -0.24
N SER A 39 11.21 1.07 -0.57
CA SER A 39 11.71 2.34 -0.05
C SER A 39 11.50 2.49 1.46
N LEU A 40 10.39 1.97 2.00
CA LEU A 40 10.03 2.05 3.42
C LEU A 40 10.64 0.93 4.28
N GLY A 41 10.80 -0.27 3.72
CA GLY A 41 11.32 -1.46 4.39
C GLY A 41 12.80 -1.39 4.74
N SER A 42 13.53 -0.40 4.20
CA SER A 42 14.94 -0.18 4.51
C SER A 42 15.19 0.54 5.85
N ARG A 43 14.16 1.16 6.47
CA ARG A 43 14.34 2.03 7.64
C ARG A 43 13.99 1.40 9.00
N ASP A 44 13.10 0.42 9.04
CA ASP A 44 12.66 -0.20 10.30
C ASP A 44 11.92 -1.51 9.97
N GLN A 45 12.07 -2.53 10.82
CA GLN A 45 11.73 -3.94 10.56
C GLN A 45 10.41 -4.19 9.80
N GLN A 46 10.48 -5.17 8.89
CA GLN A 46 9.55 -5.54 7.83
C GLN A 46 8.09 -5.80 8.26
N HIS A 47 7.28 -4.75 8.29
CA HIS A 47 5.82 -4.89 8.44
C HIS A 47 5.00 -4.22 7.33
N TYR A 48 5.59 -4.04 6.15
CA TYR A 48 4.90 -3.46 5.00
C TYR A 48 4.49 -4.56 4.02
N TRP A 49 3.23 -4.57 3.58
CA TRP A 49 2.79 -5.44 2.49
C TRP A 49 1.85 -4.71 1.53
N VAL A 50 1.76 -5.25 0.33
CA VAL A 50 0.86 -4.74 -0.71
C VAL A 50 -0.42 -5.57 -0.69
N GLU A 51 -1.55 -4.90 -0.53
CA GLU A 51 -2.89 -5.48 -0.59
C GLU A 51 -3.61 -5.01 -1.85
N ARG A 52 -4.34 -5.92 -2.51
CA ARG A 52 -5.24 -5.56 -3.61
C ARG A 52 -6.67 -5.52 -3.10
N GLN A 53 -7.29 -4.35 -3.07
CA GLN A 53 -8.70 -4.18 -2.80
C GLN A 53 -9.51 -4.51 -4.08
N PRO A 54 -10.49 -5.42 -4.01
CA PRO A 54 -11.45 -5.58 -5.09
C PRO A 54 -12.31 -4.31 -5.20
N ALA A 55 -12.50 -3.82 -6.42
CA ALA A 55 -13.43 -2.75 -6.73
C ALA A 55 -14.87 -3.26 -6.69
#